data_AF-A0A1Z8W456-F1
#
_entry.id   AF-A0A1Z8W456-F1
#
_cell.length_a   1.000
_cell.length_b   1.000
_cell.length_c   1.000
_cell.angle_alpha   90.00
_cell.angle_beta   90.00
_cell.angle_gamma   90.00
#
_symmetry.space_group_name_H-M   'P 1'
#
loop_
_entity.id
_entity.type
_entity.pdbx_description
1 polymer ?
#
loop_
_entity_poly.entity_id
_entity_poly.type
_entity_poly.pdbx_seq_one_letter_code
_entity_poly.pdbx_strand_id
1 'polypeptide(L)'
;MKKIIFSELLDNYNTNLITKLRGFGEDNDYLQYWVPGTTKENSLFNLVEALFESKTYEFNIILDKEEEKISSELLKFNKKIGIITMNLENGKINLFFKIDKKLNKLDLKEKTLSKNIQNKRFFPEIKSITRIKEKELVNNLLRKKINLMNVKKFENTKAITNENCKTYKEKIINHFIYLQIDTNNFIVTNAYHDFKEFKEEFIIIDIFLSQILKKHIQEVSEHSLIYLEDYLRPQHFKKNHGIFLPFQAGSLFEDLNNLIRDIYKKIKSEFDFNDQINKDYMRLSNKWISMSNENRETIVNKIINENITEQLNLKKDDIILSGIEIDFRIVVELSKDFRKRLKNESLLLKAETILKEKIEKRLELFTMEVKDQNKLRLKNSPQNII
;
A
#
# COMPACT_ATOMS: atom_id res chain seq x y z
N MET A 1 -12.78 -32.97 7.69
CA MET A 1 -13.85 -32.17 7.08
C MET A 1 -13.64 -30.72 7.49
N LYS A 2 -13.56 -29.78 6.55
CA LYS A 2 -13.19 -28.39 6.84
C LYS A 2 -14.40 -27.63 7.39
N LYS A 3 -14.22 -26.90 8.49
CA LYS A 3 -15.28 -26.08 9.12
C LYS A 3 -14.91 -24.61 8.99
N ILE A 4 -15.82 -23.79 8.47
CA ILE A 4 -15.58 -22.37 8.19
C ILE A 4 -16.68 -21.56 8.83
N ILE A 5 -16.32 -20.60 9.68
CA ILE A 5 -17.26 -19.62 10.24
C ILE A 5 -17.21 -18.40 9.33
N PHE A 6 -18.30 -18.10 8.63
CA PHE A 6 -18.27 -17.15 7.53
C PHE A 6 -18.05 -15.70 7.99
N SER A 7 -18.69 -15.29 9.08
CA SER A 7 -18.53 -13.96 9.68
C SER A 7 -17.08 -13.73 10.13
N GLU A 8 -16.50 -14.67 10.88
CA GLU A 8 -15.09 -14.61 11.27
C GLU A 8 -14.14 -14.56 10.06
N LEU A 9 -14.47 -15.26 8.98
CA LEU A 9 -13.66 -15.24 7.77
C LEU A 9 -13.68 -13.86 7.09
N LEU A 10 -14.85 -13.23 6.99
CA LEU A 10 -15.01 -11.87 6.44
C LEU A 10 -14.30 -10.83 7.30
N ASP A 11 -14.43 -10.90 8.62
CA ASP A 11 -13.78 -9.97 9.55
C ASP A 11 -12.26 -10.10 9.49
N ASN A 12 -11.76 -11.34 9.41
CA ASN A 12 -10.34 -11.59 9.17
C ASN A 12 -9.88 -11.03 7.82
N TYR A 13 -10.67 -11.16 6.76
CA TYR A 13 -10.34 -10.57 5.46
C TYR A 13 -10.18 -9.05 5.55
N ASN A 14 -11.18 -8.37 6.12
CA ASN A 14 -11.18 -6.92 6.26
C ASN A 14 -10.05 -6.41 7.16
N THR A 15 -9.76 -7.13 8.26
CA THR A 15 -8.67 -6.76 9.16
C THR A 15 -7.32 -6.94 8.49
N ASN A 16 -7.11 -8.07 7.80
CA ASN A 16 -5.83 -8.35 7.12
C ASN A 16 -5.56 -7.41 5.94
N LEU A 17 -6.59 -6.91 5.24
CA LEU A 17 -6.41 -5.85 4.23
C LEU A 17 -5.75 -4.58 4.79
N ILE A 18 -5.96 -4.32 6.08
CA ILE A 18 -5.43 -3.14 6.77
C ILE A 18 -4.06 -3.45 7.40
N THR A 19 -3.86 -4.67 7.88
CA THR A 19 -2.68 -5.03 8.70
C THR A 19 -1.58 -5.75 7.94
N LYS A 20 -1.86 -6.33 6.76
CA LYS A 20 -0.90 -7.13 5.99
C LYS A 20 -0.73 -6.62 4.57
N LEU A 21 0.52 -6.58 4.12
CA LEU A 21 0.88 -6.21 2.75
C LEU A 21 0.80 -7.39 1.78
N ARG A 22 1.08 -8.62 2.24
CA ARG A 22 1.13 -9.88 1.47
C ARG A 22 0.84 -11.08 2.39
N GLY A 23 0.66 -12.28 1.84
CA GLY A 23 0.45 -13.51 2.64
C GLY A 23 -0.99 -13.72 3.14
N PHE A 24 -1.98 -13.18 2.42
CA PHE A 24 -3.38 -13.46 2.75
C PHE A 24 -3.67 -14.95 2.51
N GLY A 25 -4.05 -15.66 3.57
CA GLY A 25 -4.53 -17.03 3.45
C GLY A 25 -3.48 -18.14 3.41
N GLU A 26 -2.24 -17.89 3.86
CA GLU A 26 -1.18 -18.91 3.96
C GLU A 26 -1.61 -20.18 4.72
N ASP A 27 -2.53 -20.05 5.69
CA ASP A 27 -3.02 -21.16 6.51
C ASP A 27 -4.05 -22.04 5.77
N ASN A 28 -4.62 -21.59 4.65
CA ASN A 28 -5.72 -22.27 3.97
C ASN A 28 -5.67 -22.10 2.44
N ASP A 29 -5.37 -23.19 1.72
CA ASP A 29 -5.18 -23.18 0.26
C ASP A 29 -6.35 -22.56 -0.54
N TYR A 30 -7.60 -22.64 -0.07
CA TYR A 30 -8.77 -22.03 -0.74
C TYR A 30 -8.76 -20.49 -0.71
N LEU A 31 -8.06 -19.87 0.24
CA LEU A 31 -8.02 -18.41 0.35
C LEU A 31 -7.20 -17.76 -0.78
N GLN A 32 -6.38 -18.53 -1.49
CA GLN A 32 -5.69 -18.08 -2.71
C GLN A 32 -6.68 -17.79 -3.85
N TYR A 33 -7.82 -18.49 -3.87
CA TYR A 33 -8.85 -18.39 -4.90
C TYR A 33 -10.06 -17.57 -4.43
N TRP A 34 -10.09 -17.18 -3.15
CA TRP A 34 -11.24 -16.52 -2.56
C TRP A 34 -11.05 -15.01 -2.45
N VAL A 35 -11.92 -14.27 -3.13
CA VAL A 35 -12.09 -12.84 -2.95
C VAL A 35 -13.57 -12.58 -2.60
N PRO A 36 -13.87 -11.89 -1.49
CA PRO A 36 -15.24 -11.57 -1.14
C PRO A 36 -15.88 -10.68 -2.21
N GLY A 37 -17.17 -10.89 -2.46
CA GLY A 37 -17.98 -10.07 -3.37
C GLY A 37 -18.49 -8.80 -2.70
N THR A 38 -19.19 -7.96 -3.47
CA THR A 38 -19.79 -6.70 -2.99
C THR A 38 -20.95 -6.92 -2.01
N THR A 39 -21.51 -8.12 -1.95
CA THR A 39 -22.57 -8.52 -1.01
C THR A 39 -22.15 -9.80 -0.28
N LYS A 40 -22.69 -10.01 0.93
CA LYS A 40 -22.45 -11.24 1.71
C LYS A 40 -22.78 -12.51 0.92
N GLU A 41 -23.87 -12.49 0.16
CA GLU A 41 -24.30 -13.58 -0.71
C GLU A 41 -23.25 -13.90 -1.79
N ASN A 42 -22.76 -12.89 -2.51
CA ASN A 42 -21.71 -13.07 -3.51
C ASN A 42 -20.39 -13.55 -2.86
N SER A 43 -20.05 -13.03 -1.68
CA SER A 43 -18.88 -13.48 -0.91
C SER A 43 -18.97 -14.96 -0.55
N LEU A 44 -20.18 -15.44 -0.22
CA LEU A 44 -20.43 -16.82 0.10
C LEU A 44 -20.40 -17.72 -1.14
N PHE A 45 -20.98 -17.30 -2.27
CA PHE A 45 -20.84 -18.02 -3.54
C PHE A 45 -19.39 -18.15 -3.98
N ASN A 46 -18.65 -17.04 -3.94
CA ASN A 46 -17.22 -17.04 -4.23
C ASN A 46 -16.45 -17.99 -3.30
N LEU A 47 -16.87 -18.13 -2.03
CA LEU A 47 -16.23 -19.04 -1.07
C LEU A 47 -16.40 -20.51 -1.48
N VAL A 48 -17.61 -20.90 -1.86
CA VAL A 48 -17.92 -22.26 -2.30
C VAL A 48 -17.16 -22.58 -3.61
N GLU A 49 -17.08 -21.62 -4.55
CA GLU A 49 -16.27 -21.73 -5.76
C GLU A 49 -14.78 -21.89 -5.44
N ALA A 50 -14.23 -21.07 -4.54
CA ALA A 50 -12.83 -21.16 -4.12
C ALA A 50 -12.47 -22.49 -3.42
N LEU A 51 -13.40 -23.04 -2.63
CA LEU A 51 -13.24 -24.36 -2.03
C LEU A 51 -13.22 -25.46 -3.08
N PHE A 52 -14.05 -25.34 -4.13
CA PHE A 52 -14.02 -26.25 -5.26
C PHE A 52 -12.71 -26.16 -6.06
N GLU A 53 -12.24 -24.96 -6.39
CA GLU A 53 -10.98 -24.73 -7.13
C GLU A 53 -9.77 -25.27 -6.36
N SER A 54 -9.77 -25.14 -5.03
CA SER A 54 -8.76 -25.75 -4.14
C SER A 54 -8.93 -27.26 -3.92
N LYS A 55 -9.85 -27.92 -4.65
CA LYS A 55 -10.16 -29.36 -4.55
C LYS A 55 -10.67 -29.80 -3.18
N THR A 56 -11.25 -28.88 -2.42
CA THR A 56 -11.91 -29.16 -1.14
C THR A 56 -13.40 -29.41 -1.39
N TYR A 57 -13.77 -30.67 -1.62
CA TYR A 57 -15.14 -31.04 -2.02
C TYR A 57 -16.09 -31.35 -0.87
N GLU A 58 -15.56 -31.52 0.36
CA GLU A 58 -16.36 -31.82 1.56
C GLU A 58 -16.03 -30.84 2.69
N PHE A 59 -17.01 -29.99 3.04
CA PHE A 59 -16.83 -28.92 4.01
C PHE A 59 -18.15 -28.48 4.65
N ASN A 60 -18.04 -27.73 5.74
CA ASN A 60 -19.17 -27.13 6.46
C ASN A 60 -18.94 -25.62 6.60
N ILE A 61 -19.94 -24.84 6.22
CA ILE A 61 -19.97 -23.39 6.41
C ILE A 61 -21.01 -23.06 7.48
N ILE A 62 -20.59 -22.35 8.52
CA ILE A 62 -21.46 -21.85 9.58
C ILE A 62 -21.79 -20.39 9.28
N LEU A 63 -23.08 -20.10 9.27
CA LEU A 63 -23.67 -18.78 9.06
C LEU A 63 -24.47 -18.36 10.30
N ASP A 64 -24.66 -17.07 10.46
CA ASP A 64 -25.53 -16.53 11.51
C ASP A 64 -27.00 -16.66 11.08
N LYS A 65 -27.95 -16.77 12.03
CA LYS A 65 -29.37 -17.02 11.73
C LYS A 65 -29.98 -15.98 10.77
N GLU A 66 -29.50 -14.74 10.84
CA GLU A 66 -29.93 -13.64 9.97
C GLU A 66 -29.65 -13.90 8.48
N GLU A 67 -28.78 -14.87 8.16
CA GLU A 67 -28.34 -15.23 6.82
C GLU A 67 -29.15 -16.42 6.23
N GLU A 68 -30.31 -16.74 6.82
CA GLU A 68 -31.22 -17.81 6.39
C GLU A 68 -31.68 -17.68 4.94
N LYS A 69 -31.92 -16.45 4.49
CA LYS A 69 -32.33 -16.19 3.10
C LYS A 69 -31.23 -16.60 2.11
N ILE A 70 -29.98 -16.23 2.41
CA ILE A 70 -28.80 -16.56 1.59
C ILE A 70 -28.56 -18.07 1.59
N SER A 71 -28.71 -18.71 2.76
CA SER A 71 -28.58 -20.15 2.93
C SER A 71 -29.59 -20.92 2.06
N SER A 72 -30.83 -20.42 1.99
CA SER A 72 -31.89 -21.01 1.17
C SER A 72 -31.62 -20.87 -0.32
N GLU A 73 -30.94 -19.80 -0.76
CA GLU A 73 -30.54 -19.61 -2.15
C GLU A 73 -29.45 -20.60 -2.56
N LEU A 74 -28.48 -20.88 -1.68
CA LEU A 74 -27.48 -21.92 -1.91
C LEU A 74 -28.08 -23.30 -2.10
N LEU A 75 -29.12 -23.65 -1.33
CA LEU A 75 -29.80 -24.96 -1.45
C LEU A 75 -30.41 -25.18 -2.84
N LYS A 76 -30.73 -24.13 -3.60
CA LYS A 76 -31.22 -24.26 -4.98
C LYS A 76 -30.19 -24.93 -5.90
N PHE A 77 -28.91 -24.81 -5.58
CA PHE A 77 -27.81 -25.40 -6.35
C PHE A 77 -27.52 -26.85 -6.00
N ASN A 78 -28.20 -27.42 -5.00
CA ASN A 78 -27.99 -28.81 -4.55
C ASN A 78 -27.91 -29.78 -5.74
N LYS A 79 -28.95 -29.80 -6.58
CA LYS A 79 -29.01 -30.68 -7.77
C LYS A 79 -27.92 -30.42 -8.82
N LYS A 80 -27.34 -29.21 -8.86
CA LYS A 80 -26.34 -28.80 -9.86
C LYS A 80 -24.92 -29.18 -9.43
N ILE A 81 -24.64 -29.13 -8.13
CA ILE A 81 -23.26 -29.22 -7.64
C ILE A 81 -22.97 -30.43 -6.76
N GLY A 82 -23.98 -31.09 -6.19
CA GLY A 82 -23.78 -32.27 -5.34
C GLY A 82 -24.83 -32.39 -4.25
N ILE A 83 -24.39 -32.50 -3.00
CA ILE A 83 -25.26 -32.56 -1.82
C ILE A 83 -24.99 -31.34 -0.94
N ILE A 84 -26.03 -30.58 -0.65
CA ILE A 84 -26.04 -29.48 0.31
C ILE A 84 -27.12 -29.79 1.35
N THR A 85 -26.74 -29.89 2.61
CA THR A 85 -27.69 -30.06 3.72
C THR A 85 -27.60 -28.87 4.68
N MET A 86 -28.76 -28.42 5.16
CA MET A 86 -28.88 -27.29 6.07
C MET A 86 -29.46 -27.77 7.39
N ASN A 87 -28.74 -27.51 8.48
CA ASN A 87 -29.19 -27.78 9.85
C ASN A 87 -29.13 -26.50 10.68
N LEU A 88 -30.15 -26.28 11.51
CA LEU A 88 -30.17 -25.20 12.49
C LEU A 88 -29.73 -25.75 13.85
N GLU A 89 -28.61 -25.25 14.38
CA GLU A 89 -28.09 -25.63 15.69
C GLU A 89 -27.66 -24.38 16.45
N ASN A 90 -28.10 -24.22 17.69
CA ASN A 90 -27.69 -23.14 18.61
C ASN A 90 -27.81 -21.72 18.01
N GLY A 91 -28.85 -21.45 17.23
CA GLY A 91 -29.05 -20.15 16.59
C GLY A 91 -28.07 -19.85 15.44
N LYS A 92 -27.38 -20.87 14.92
CA LYS A 92 -26.55 -20.79 13.72
C LYS A 92 -27.05 -21.76 12.66
N ILE A 93 -26.77 -21.42 11.41
CA ILE A 93 -27.10 -22.25 10.25
C ILE A 93 -25.82 -22.98 9.83
N ASN A 94 -25.85 -24.31 9.89
CA ASN A 94 -24.78 -25.16 9.41
C ASN A 94 -25.12 -25.66 8.00
N LEU A 95 -24.33 -25.28 7.02
CA LEU A 95 -24.43 -25.75 5.64
C LEU A 95 -23.32 -26.77 5.36
N PHE A 96 -23.68 -28.04 5.27
CA PHE A 96 -22.77 -29.09 4.87
C PHE A 96 -22.81 -29.27 3.35
N PHE A 97 -21.63 -29.32 2.74
CA PHE A 97 -21.42 -29.49 1.32
C PHE A 97 -20.65 -30.78 1.04
N LYS A 98 -21.14 -31.53 0.06
CA LYS A 98 -20.44 -32.62 -0.62
C LYS A 98 -20.59 -32.43 -2.12
N ILE A 99 -19.60 -31.77 -2.72
CA ILE A 99 -19.59 -31.39 -4.13
C ILE A 99 -19.11 -32.57 -5.00
N ASP A 100 -19.70 -32.74 -6.18
CA ASP A 100 -19.27 -33.77 -7.13
C ASP A 100 -17.89 -33.42 -7.73
N LYS A 101 -16.92 -34.32 -7.53
CA LYS A 101 -15.54 -34.18 -8.03
C LYS A 101 -15.45 -34.21 -9.56
N LYS A 102 -16.46 -34.76 -10.25
CA LYS A 102 -16.50 -34.88 -11.72
C LYS A 102 -16.90 -33.58 -12.41
N LEU A 103 -17.32 -32.56 -11.66
CA LEU A 103 -17.60 -31.26 -12.23
C LEU A 103 -16.29 -30.67 -12.77
N ASN A 104 -16.34 -30.15 -14.01
CA ASN A 104 -15.20 -29.45 -14.59
C ASN A 104 -15.10 -28.00 -14.12
N LYS A 105 -16.23 -27.42 -13.68
CA LYS A 105 -16.32 -26.06 -13.15
C LYS A 105 -17.54 -25.91 -12.25
N LEU A 106 -17.40 -25.14 -11.18
CA LEU A 106 -18.50 -24.64 -10.37
C LEU A 106 -18.85 -23.22 -10.83
N ASP A 107 -20.11 -22.98 -11.19
CA ASP A 107 -20.62 -21.63 -11.48
C ASP A 107 -21.95 -21.48 -10.74
N LEU A 108 -21.87 -20.88 -9.55
CA LEU A 108 -23.03 -20.66 -8.66
C LEU A 108 -23.76 -19.37 -8.99
N LYS A 109 -23.22 -18.56 -9.90
CA LYS A 109 -23.93 -17.40 -10.41
C LYS A 109 -24.83 -17.91 -11.52
N GLU A 110 -26.15 -17.75 -11.37
CA GLU A 110 -26.97 -17.73 -12.56
C GLU A 110 -26.38 -16.65 -13.46
N LYS A 111 -25.89 -17.03 -14.65
CA LYS A 111 -25.73 -16.08 -15.73
C LYS A 111 -27.12 -15.60 -16.11
N THR A 112 -27.72 -14.76 -15.27
CA THR A 112 -28.43 -13.61 -15.78
C THR A 112 -27.38 -12.80 -16.52
N LEU A 113 -27.13 -13.21 -17.77
CA LEU A 113 -26.73 -12.34 -18.85
C LEU A 113 -27.74 -11.22 -18.78
N SER A 114 -27.34 -10.20 -18.05
CA SER A 114 -28.24 -9.21 -17.54
C SER A 114 -28.62 -8.44 -18.78
N LYS A 115 -29.86 -8.62 -19.26
CA LYS A 115 -30.53 -7.57 -20.03
C LYS A 115 -30.48 -6.23 -19.27
N ASN A 116 -30.17 -6.26 -17.96
CA ASN A 116 -29.83 -5.12 -17.12
C ASN A 116 -28.39 -4.56 -17.26
N ILE A 117 -27.51 -5.08 -18.15
CA ILE A 117 -26.25 -4.37 -18.47
C ILE A 117 -26.54 -3.06 -19.21
N GLN A 118 -27.69 -2.94 -19.89
CA GLN A 118 -28.15 -1.67 -20.45
C GLN A 118 -28.55 -0.64 -19.37
N ASN A 119 -28.81 -1.09 -18.14
CA ASN A 119 -29.10 -0.23 -16.99
C ASN A 119 -28.05 -0.41 -15.89
N LYS A 120 -26.77 -0.59 -16.24
CA LYS A 120 -25.77 0.08 -15.41
C LYS A 120 -26.24 1.52 -15.40
N ARG A 121 -26.66 2.01 -14.23
CA ARG A 121 -26.50 3.43 -13.94
C ARG A 121 -25.02 3.66 -14.20
N PHE A 122 -24.68 4.04 -15.43
CA PHE A 122 -23.59 4.94 -15.65
C PHE A 122 -23.90 6.02 -14.64
N PHE A 123 -23.14 6.02 -13.55
CA PHE A 123 -23.00 7.26 -12.82
C PHE A 123 -22.74 8.27 -13.92
N PRO A 124 -23.61 9.27 -14.13
CA PRO A 124 -23.35 10.27 -15.15
C PRO A 124 -21.91 10.65 -14.93
N GLU A 125 -21.08 10.60 -15.99
CA GLU A 125 -19.70 11.03 -15.88
C GLU A 125 -19.73 12.32 -15.09
N ILE A 126 -19.23 12.25 -13.85
CA ILE A 126 -19.29 13.39 -12.96
C ILE A 126 -18.27 14.32 -13.58
N LYS A 127 -18.73 15.19 -14.48
CA LYS A 127 -17.89 16.13 -15.24
C LYS A 127 -17.07 17.01 -14.30
N SER A 128 -17.52 17.14 -13.05
CA SER A 128 -16.82 17.83 -11.98
C SER A 128 -17.06 17.15 -10.64
N ILE A 129 -16.02 16.57 -10.07
CA ILE A 129 -16.00 16.28 -8.63
C ILE A 129 -15.98 17.64 -7.93
N THR A 130 -16.99 17.92 -7.11
CA THR A 130 -17.02 19.12 -6.25
C THR A 130 -15.87 19.01 -5.25
N ARG A 131 -14.71 19.57 -5.60
CA ARG A 131 -13.56 19.65 -4.70
C ARG A 131 -13.91 20.69 -3.64
N ILE A 132 -14.07 20.24 -2.40
CA ILE A 132 -14.16 21.14 -1.26
C ILE A 132 -12.76 21.74 -1.11
N LYS A 133 -12.60 22.98 -1.57
CA LYS A 133 -11.37 23.74 -1.44
C LYS A 133 -11.29 24.33 -0.05
N GLU A 134 -10.15 24.15 0.61
CA GLU A 134 -9.85 24.87 1.84
C GLU A 134 -9.68 26.35 1.52
N LYS A 135 -10.39 27.23 2.25
CA LYS A 135 -10.29 28.68 2.03
C LYS A 135 -9.07 29.27 2.72
N GLU A 136 -8.65 28.64 3.80
CA GLU A 136 -7.43 29.02 4.50
C GLU A 136 -6.19 28.69 3.67
N LEU A 137 -5.17 29.54 3.76
CA LEU A 137 -3.90 29.34 3.08
C LEU A 137 -3.23 28.02 3.48
N VAL A 138 -3.30 27.73 4.78
CA VAL A 138 -2.82 26.50 5.41
C VAL A 138 -3.87 26.09 6.44
N ASN A 139 -4.31 24.83 6.38
CA ASN A 139 -5.27 24.29 7.33
C ASN A 139 -4.67 24.32 8.76
N ASN A 140 -5.48 24.76 9.72
CA ASN A 140 -5.08 24.92 11.12
C ASN A 140 -4.46 23.65 11.77
N LEU A 141 -4.79 22.44 11.30
CA LEU A 141 -4.19 21.21 11.80
C LEU A 141 -2.70 21.10 11.46
N LEU A 142 -2.29 21.57 10.28
CA LEU A 142 -0.90 21.52 9.82
C LEU A 142 -0.06 22.62 10.48
N ARG A 143 -0.65 23.80 10.70
CA ARG A 143 0.00 24.93 11.39
C ARG A 143 0.61 24.54 12.73
N LYS A 144 -0.10 23.73 13.52
CA LYS A 144 0.39 23.26 14.81
C LYS A 144 1.71 22.49 14.70
N LYS A 145 1.85 21.65 13.67
CA LYS A 145 3.09 20.89 13.44
C LYS A 145 4.21 21.81 12.97
N ILE A 146 3.91 22.71 12.03
CA ILE A 146 4.87 23.68 11.48
C ILE A 146 5.49 24.53 12.60
N ASN A 147 4.66 25.05 13.51
CA ASN A 147 5.11 25.88 14.63
C ASN A 147 5.99 25.13 15.64
N LEU A 148 5.94 23.81 15.67
CA LEU A 148 6.78 22.96 16.53
C LEU A 148 8.09 22.52 15.84
N MET A 149 8.23 22.75 14.53
CA MET A 149 9.44 22.36 13.80
C MET A 149 10.57 23.38 14.06
N ASN A 150 11.79 22.87 14.27
CA ASN A 150 12.98 23.72 14.31
C ASN A 150 13.51 23.89 12.87
N VAL A 151 13.07 24.94 12.19
CA VAL A 151 13.20 25.08 10.72
C VAL A 151 14.51 25.78 10.29
N LYS A 152 15.49 25.97 11.18
CA LYS A 152 16.83 26.48 10.82
C LYS A 152 17.67 25.57 9.87
N LYS A 153 17.07 24.52 9.31
CA LYS A 153 17.73 23.48 8.53
C LYS A 153 17.50 23.57 7.02
N PHE A 154 16.62 24.46 6.58
CA PHE A 154 16.23 24.60 5.20
C PHE A 154 16.46 26.08 4.84
N GLU A 155 17.26 26.32 3.79
CA GLU A 155 17.51 27.64 3.24
C GLU A 155 17.67 27.50 1.72
N ASN A 156 16.61 27.08 1.03
CA ASN A 156 16.62 27.03 -0.44
C ASN A 156 16.37 28.44 -1.01
N THR A 157 17.26 29.38 -0.71
CA THR A 157 17.19 30.78 -1.17
C THR A 157 18.28 31.14 -2.19
N LYS A 158 19.21 30.20 -2.46
CA LYS A 158 20.39 30.46 -3.29
C LYS A 158 20.25 29.84 -4.67
N ALA A 159 20.49 30.67 -5.69
CA ALA A 159 20.73 30.19 -7.04
C ALA A 159 22.09 29.48 -7.10
N ILE A 160 22.11 28.30 -7.69
CA ILE A 160 23.32 27.58 -8.09
C ILE A 160 23.33 27.58 -9.60
N THR A 161 24.49 27.78 -10.23
CA THR A 161 24.63 27.65 -11.68
C THR A 161 25.07 26.22 -11.99
N ASN A 162 24.22 25.48 -12.70
CA ASN A 162 24.55 24.15 -13.22
C ASN A 162 24.60 24.19 -14.75
N GLU A 163 25.62 23.56 -15.33
CA GLU A 163 25.70 23.35 -16.77
C GLU A 163 24.54 22.42 -17.24
N ASN A 164 24.08 22.60 -18.47
CA ASN A 164 22.99 21.83 -19.11
C ASN A 164 21.62 21.88 -18.40
N CYS A 165 21.41 22.87 -17.53
CA CYS A 165 20.15 23.06 -16.81
C CYS A 165 19.34 24.23 -17.38
N LYS A 166 18.03 24.05 -17.49
CA LYS A 166 17.09 25.13 -17.79
C LYS A 166 16.37 25.58 -16.52
N THR A 167 16.26 26.89 -16.33
CA THR A 167 15.56 27.48 -15.17
C THR A 167 14.12 27.84 -15.52
N TYR A 168 13.17 27.32 -14.75
CA TYR A 168 11.75 27.68 -14.77
C TYR A 168 11.44 28.58 -13.58
N LYS A 169 10.75 29.68 -13.85
CA LYS A 169 10.35 30.67 -12.85
C LYS A 169 8.83 30.78 -12.85
N GLU A 170 8.21 30.53 -11.70
CA GLU A 170 6.78 30.65 -11.51
C GLU A 170 6.45 31.49 -10.29
N LYS A 171 5.33 32.21 -10.37
CA LYS A 171 4.83 33.03 -9.27
C LYS A 171 3.96 32.18 -8.35
N ILE A 172 4.17 32.31 -7.05
CA ILE A 172 3.29 31.78 -6.01
C ILE A 172 3.00 32.87 -4.99
N ILE A 173 1.72 33.15 -4.73
CA ILE A 173 1.28 34.28 -3.89
C ILE A 173 1.87 35.59 -4.46
N ASN A 174 2.89 36.15 -3.80
CA ASN A 174 3.59 37.40 -4.14
C ASN A 174 5.10 37.19 -4.35
N HIS A 175 5.53 35.94 -4.47
CA HIS A 175 6.91 35.50 -4.53
C HIS A 175 7.14 34.62 -5.76
N PHE A 176 8.39 34.31 -6.02
CA PHE A 176 8.80 33.43 -7.10
C PHE A 176 9.48 32.18 -6.58
N ILE A 177 9.13 31.05 -7.20
CA ILE A 177 9.85 29.78 -7.11
C ILE A 177 10.63 29.60 -8.41
N TYR A 178 11.83 29.07 -8.27
CA TYR A 178 12.78 28.82 -9.34
C TYR A 178 13.17 27.33 -9.30
N LEU A 179 12.97 26.61 -10.40
CA LEU A 179 13.37 25.22 -10.55
C LEU A 179 14.39 25.11 -11.68
N GLN A 180 15.52 24.48 -11.42
CA GLN A 180 16.52 24.16 -12.43
C GLN A 180 16.43 22.68 -12.77
N ILE A 181 16.17 22.39 -14.04
CA ILE A 181 15.95 21.05 -14.56
C ILE A 181 17.10 20.71 -15.51
N ASP A 182 17.77 19.58 -15.27
CA ASP A 182 18.73 19.03 -16.24
C ASP A 182 17.98 18.59 -17.50
N THR A 183 18.38 19.15 -18.63
CA THR A 183 17.69 18.97 -19.92
C THR A 183 17.89 17.57 -20.52
N ASN A 184 18.87 16.79 -20.03
CA ASN A 184 19.14 15.45 -20.55
C ASN A 184 18.28 14.37 -19.87
N ASN A 185 17.97 14.54 -18.58
CA ASN A 185 17.31 13.52 -17.76
C ASN A 185 16.09 14.04 -17.00
N PHE A 186 15.74 15.31 -17.16
CA PHE A 186 14.60 15.98 -16.53
C PHE A 186 14.57 15.90 -14.99
N ILE A 187 15.74 15.81 -14.36
CA ILE A 187 15.90 15.81 -12.91
C ILE A 187 15.97 17.25 -12.39
N VAL A 188 15.29 17.52 -11.27
CA VAL A 188 15.42 18.78 -10.53
C VAL A 188 16.81 18.83 -9.87
N THR A 189 17.71 19.63 -10.44
CA THR A 189 19.09 19.74 -9.93
C THR A 189 19.22 20.78 -8.83
N ASN A 190 18.37 21.81 -8.88
CA ASN A 190 18.29 22.86 -7.88
C ASN A 190 16.88 23.45 -7.84
N ALA A 191 16.48 23.96 -6.68
CA ALA A 191 15.18 24.52 -6.44
C ALA A 191 15.31 25.61 -5.36
N TYR A 192 14.83 26.82 -5.61
CA TYR A 192 14.92 27.92 -4.64
C TYR A 192 13.76 28.92 -4.77
N HIS A 193 13.60 29.80 -3.78
CA HIS A 193 12.55 30.83 -3.77
C HIS A 193 13.08 32.19 -3.27
N ASP A 194 12.29 33.25 -3.47
CA ASP A 194 12.64 34.62 -3.04
C ASP A 194 11.87 35.14 -1.81
N PHE A 195 11.24 34.24 -1.03
CA PHE A 195 10.66 34.60 0.27
C PHE A 195 11.74 35.15 1.21
N LYS A 196 11.47 36.31 1.80
CA LYS A 196 12.37 37.00 2.74
C LYS A 196 11.95 36.84 4.20
N GLU A 197 10.66 36.64 4.43
CA GLU A 197 10.09 36.55 5.78
C GLU A 197 9.89 35.08 6.17
N PHE A 198 10.32 34.73 7.38
CA PHE A 198 10.21 33.38 7.91
C PHE A 198 8.80 33.10 8.46
N LYS A 199 7.83 33.05 7.55
CA LYS A 199 6.41 32.74 7.85
C LYS A 199 6.07 31.29 7.49
N GLU A 200 4.84 30.87 7.78
CA GLU A 200 4.37 29.50 7.51
C GLU A 200 4.56 29.10 6.04
N GLU A 201 4.31 30.02 5.11
CA GLU A 201 4.45 29.82 3.67
C GLU A 201 5.91 29.55 3.29
N PHE A 202 6.84 30.33 3.85
CA PHE A 202 8.28 30.12 3.67
C PHE A 202 8.63 28.68 4.06
N ILE A 203 8.22 28.26 5.26
CA ILE A 203 8.56 26.94 5.81
C ILE A 203 8.03 25.82 4.91
N ILE A 204 6.75 25.91 4.51
CA ILE A 204 6.11 24.89 3.68
C ILE A 204 6.79 24.80 2.31
N ILE A 205 7.05 25.95 1.68
CA ILE A 205 7.68 25.99 0.36
C ILE A 205 9.11 25.48 0.46
N ASP A 206 9.85 25.83 1.48
CA ASP A 206 11.24 25.41 1.63
C ASP A 206 11.36 23.89 1.87
N ILE A 207 10.46 23.32 2.67
CA ILE A 207 10.31 21.85 2.81
C ILE A 207 9.98 21.24 1.45
N PHE A 208 9.00 21.79 0.72
CA PHE A 208 8.62 21.31 -0.60
C PHE A 208 9.80 21.29 -1.58
N LEU A 209 10.53 22.41 -1.69
CA LEU A 209 11.70 22.51 -2.57
C LEU A 209 12.78 21.51 -2.18
N SER A 210 13.02 21.29 -0.89
CA SER A 210 13.98 20.28 -0.42
C SER A 210 13.59 18.86 -0.82
N GLN A 211 12.29 18.53 -0.87
CA GLN A 211 11.78 17.20 -1.17
C GLN A 211 11.83 16.86 -2.66
N ILE A 212 11.73 17.87 -3.54
CA ILE A 212 11.72 17.67 -5.00
C ILE A 212 13.12 17.59 -5.60
N LEU A 213 14.17 17.99 -4.85
CA LEU A 213 15.55 17.89 -5.32
C LEU A 213 15.91 16.45 -5.68
N LYS A 214 16.65 16.30 -6.79
CA LYS A 214 17.11 15.02 -7.35
C LYS A 214 15.99 14.07 -7.80
N LYS A 215 14.75 14.55 -7.89
CA LYS A 215 13.63 13.79 -8.46
C LYS A 215 13.40 14.17 -9.92
N HIS A 216 12.86 13.23 -10.68
CA HIS A 216 12.40 13.47 -12.05
C HIS A 216 11.18 14.39 -12.04
N ILE A 217 11.03 15.28 -13.03
CA ILE A 217 9.95 16.27 -13.02
C ILE A 217 8.54 15.67 -13.10
N GLN A 218 8.38 14.52 -13.77
CA GLN A 218 7.09 13.79 -13.78
C GLN A 218 6.67 13.38 -12.37
N GLU A 219 7.58 12.76 -11.63
CA GLU A 219 7.39 12.37 -10.22
C GLU A 219 7.05 13.58 -9.34
N VAL A 220 7.77 14.67 -9.56
CA VAL A 220 7.51 15.92 -8.86
C VAL A 220 6.12 16.45 -9.20
N SER A 221 5.66 16.38 -10.45
CA SER A 221 4.33 16.85 -10.83
C SER A 221 3.17 15.97 -10.31
N GLU A 222 3.44 14.67 -10.14
CA GLU A 222 2.43 13.67 -9.77
C GLU A 222 2.29 13.48 -8.26
N HIS A 223 3.42 13.45 -7.52
CA HIS A 223 3.44 12.97 -6.13
C HIS A 223 4.02 13.94 -5.10
N SER A 224 4.72 15.01 -5.50
CA SER A 224 5.40 15.90 -4.53
C SER A 224 4.46 16.50 -3.47
N LEU A 225 3.24 16.90 -3.85
CA LEU A 225 2.26 17.45 -2.92
C LEU A 225 1.72 16.42 -1.93
N ILE A 226 1.68 15.14 -2.33
CA ILE A 226 1.32 14.04 -1.43
C ILE A 226 2.41 13.87 -0.38
N TYR A 227 3.68 13.93 -0.78
CA TYR A 227 4.82 13.84 0.15
C TYR A 227 4.89 15.02 1.10
N LEU A 228 4.62 16.23 0.60
CA LEU A 228 4.59 17.43 1.43
C LEU A 228 3.48 17.34 2.48
N GLU A 229 2.28 16.95 2.06
CA GLU A 229 1.14 16.83 2.96
C GLU A 229 1.38 15.74 4.01
N ASP A 230 1.83 14.55 3.61
CA ASP A 230 2.13 13.47 4.54
C ASP A 230 3.24 13.84 5.52
N TYR A 231 4.29 14.52 5.05
CA TYR A 231 5.36 15.02 5.90
C TYR A 231 4.88 16.04 6.93
N LEU A 232 3.93 16.90 6.57
CA LEU A 232 3.37 17.92 7.46
C LEU A 232 2.20 17.41 8.31
N ARG A 233 1.66 16.23 8.01
CA ARG A 233 0.54 15.63 8.74
C ARG A 233 0.91 15.30 10.20
N PRO A 234 0.09 15.69 11.20
CA PRO A 234 0.31 15.29 12.61
C PRO A 234 0.20 13.78 12.82
N GLN A 235 0.99 13.20 13.74
CA GLN A 235 0.95 11.75 14.04
C GLN A 235 -0.42 11.27 14.55
N HIS A 236 -1.13 12.09 15.33
CA HIS A 236 -2.47 11.79 15.84
C HIS A 236 -3.57 12.42 14.98
N PHE A 237 -3.52 12.20 13.67
CA PHE A 237 -4.55 12.65 12.76
C PHE A 237 -5.77 11.72 12.83
N LYS A 238 -6.87 12.18 13.46
CA LYS A 238 -8.16 11.48 13.33
C LYS A 238 -8.63 11.62 11.88
N LYS A 239 -8.55 10.53 11.12
CA LYS A 239 -9.18 10.43 9.80
C LYS A 239 -10.68 10.63 9.99
N ASN A 240 -11.19 11.81 9.70
CA ASN A 240 -12.63 11.99 9.52
C ASN A 240 -12.99 11.22 8.24
N HIS A 241 -13.44 9.97 8.39
CA HIS A 241 -14.03 9.09 7.37
C HIS A 241 -13.60 9.40 5.91
N GLY A 242 -12.38 9.03 5.52
CA GLY A 242 -11.91 9.21 4.13
C GLY A 242 -10.40 9.35 3.98
N ILE A 243 -9.98 9.53 2.72
CA ILE A 243 -8.60 9.88 2.33
C ILE A 243 -8.47 11.41 2.42
N PHE A 244 -7.51 11.90 3.21
CA PHE A 244 -7.18 13.32 3.24
C PHE A 244 -6.29 13.64 2.04
N LEU A 245 -6.73 14.56 1.18
CA LEU A 245 -6.07 14.91 -0.07
C LEU A 245 -5.32 16.24 0.07
N PRO A 246 -4.22 16.47 -0.67
CA PRO A 246 -3.39 17.66 -0.52
C PRO A 246 -4.14 19.00 -0.64
N PHE A 247 -5.19 19.11 -1.47
CA PHE A 247 -5.96 20.36 -1.58
C PHE A 247 -6.80 20.69 -0.33
N GLN A 248 -6.97 19.73 0.59
CA GLN A 248 -7.60 19.95 1.89
C GLN A 248 -6.60 20.50 2.91
N ALA A 249 -5.30 20.48 2.60
CA ALA A 249 -4.24 21.01 3.44
C ALA A 249 -4.16 22.55 3.43
N GLY A 250 -4.85 23.22 2.49
CA GLY A 250 -4.85 24.68 2.34
C GLY A 250 -4.74 25.10 0.88
N SER A 251 -5.10 26.35 0.58
CA SER A 251 -5.00 26.88 -0.79
C SER A 251 -3.56 26.96 -1.29
N LEU A 252 -2.56 27.09 -0.41
CA LEU A 252 -1.15 27.05 -0.80
C LEU A 252 -0.76 25.71 -1.47
N PHE A 253 -1.33 24.59 -1.03
CA PHE A 253 -1.06 23.29 -1.65
C PHE A 253 -1.68 23.18 -3.04
N GLU A 254 -2.83 23.81 -3.25
CA GLU A 254 -3.44 23.91 -4.57
C GLU A 254 -2.60 24.79 -5.51
N ASP A 255 -2.12 25.93 -5.01
CA ASP A 255 -1.24 26.82 -5.77
C ASP A 255 0.06 26.13 -6.17
N LEU A 256 0.71 25.41 -5.24
CA LEU A 256 1.90 24.60 -5.51
C LEU A 256 1.62 23.48 -6.54
N ASN A 257 0.48 22.80 -6.43
CA ASN A 257 0.09 21.77 -7.39
C ASN A 257 -0.11 22.35 -8.80
N ASN A 258 -0.74 23.51 -8.91
CA ASN A 258 -0.94 24.17 -10.20
C ASN A 258 0.40 24.62 -10.80
N LEU A 259 1.22 25.27 -9.98
CA LEU A 259 2.56 25.73 -10.34
C LEU A 259 3.39 24.58 -10.92
N ILE A 260 3.47 23.45 -10.22
CA ILE A 260 4.34 22.34 -10.65
C ILE A 260 3.82 21.65 -11.90
N ARG A 261 2.49 21.55 -12.04
CA ARG A 261 1.86 21.01 -13.25
C ARG A 261 2.06 21.91 -14.45
N ASP A 262 2.08 23.22 -14.25
CA ASP A 262 2.32 24.16 -15.34
C ASP A 262 3.78 24.16 -15.77
N ILE A 263 4.74 24.05 -14.83
CA ILE A 263 6.16 23.79 -15.16
C ILE A 263 6.29 22.48 -15.95
N TYR A 264 5.65 21.39 -15.49
CA TYR A 264 5.66 20.10 -16.17
C TYR A 264 5.14 20.20 -17.61
N LYS A 265 3.99 20.84 -17.82
CA LYS A 265 3.42 21.07 -19.16
C LYS A 265 4.37 21.87 -20.05
N LYS A 266 5.01 22.92 -19.51
CA LYS A 266 5.99 23.74 -20.26
C LYS A 266 7.17 22.91 -20.74
N ILE A 267 7.76 22.10 -19.86
CA ILE A 267 8.86 21.19 -20.22
C ILE A 267 8.38 20.20 -21.27
N LYS A 268 7.18 19.65 -21.12
CA LYS A 268 6.62 18.67 -22.05
C LYS A 268 6.43 19.25 -23.45
N SER A 269 5.89 20.46 -23.54
CA SER A 269 5.73 21.17 -24.81
C SER A 269 7.05 21.58 -25.45
N GLU A 270 8.09 21.83 -24.63
CA GLU A 270 9.36 22.35 -25.11
C GLU A 270 10.30 21.24 -25.61
N PHE A 271 10.37 20.13 -24.90
CA PHE A 271 11.30 19.03 -25.18
C PHE A 271 10.64 17.83 -25.86
N ASP A 272 9.33 17.91 -26.14
CA ASP A 272 8.52 16.83 -26.72
C ASP A 272 8.73 15.46 -26.02
N PHE A 273 8.90 15.50 -24.70
CA PHE A 273 9.17 14.28 -23.93
C PHE A 273 7.86 13.58 -23.54
N ASN A 274 7.82 12.27 -23.72
CA ASN A 274 6.66 11.45 -23.38
C ASN A 274 6.66 11.05 -21.90
N ASP A 275 5.46 10.94 -21.32
CA ASP A 275 5.30 10.42 -19.96
C ASP A 275 5.87 8.99 -19.93
N GLN A 276 6.68 8.70 -18.92
CA GLN A 276 7.20 7.36 -18.68
C GLN A 276 6.35 6.68 -17.60
N ILE A 277 6.50 5.36 -17.45
CA ILE A 277 6.01 4.71 -16.24
C ILE A 277 6.80 5.31 -15.08
N ASN A 278 6.13 6.07 -14.23
CA ASN A 278 6.77 6.72 -13.09
C ASN A 278 7.24 5.67 -12.08
N LYS A 279 8.50 5.26 -12.24
CA LYS A 279 9.21 4.29 -11.42
C LYS A 279 10.33 4.98 -10.65
N ASP A 280 10.02 6.06 -9.94
CA ASP A 280 10.98 6.70 -9.02
C ASP A 280 11.18 5.82 -7.77
N TYR A 281 11.73 4.63 -7.97
CA TYR A 281 12.20 3.79 -6.89
C TYR A 281 13.53 4.35 -6.40
N MET A 282 13.62 4.57 -5.08
CA MET A 282 14.89 4.95 -4.48
C MET A 282 15.95 3.89 -4.81
N ARG A 283 17.04 4.31 -5.44
CA ARG A 283 18.16 3.40 -5.72
C ARG A 283 18.88 3.05 -4.43
N LEU A 284 19.42 1.83 -4.35
CA LEU A 284 20.35 1.46 -3.27
C LEU A 284 21.57 2.38 -3.31
N SER A 285 22.08 2.76 -2.14
CA SER A 285 23.33 3.52 -2.08
C SER A 285 24.51 2.68 -2.57
N ASN A 286 25.49 3.34 -3.21
CA ASN A 286 26.74 2.69 -3.62
C ASN A 286 27.45 2.03 -2.42
N LYS A 287 27.32 2.64 -1.23
CA LYS A 287 27.82 2.08 0.03
C LYS A 287 27.22 0.70 0.29
N TRP A 288 25.89 0.58 0.23
CA TRP A 288 25.21 -0.70 0.45
C TRP A 288 25.56 -1.74 -0.62
N ILE A 289 25.54 -1.34 -1.90
CA ILE A 289 25.86 -2.22 -3.02
C ILE A 289 27.29 -2.76 -2.91
N SER A 290 28.25 -1.94 -2.47
CA SER A 290 29.65 -2.36 -2.33
C SER A 290 29.92 -3.32 -1.17
N MET A 291 28.98 -3.49 -0.22
CA MET A 291 29.15 -4.41 0.91
C MET A 291 28.99 -5.87 0.47
N SER A 292 29.79 -6.75 1.06
CA SER A 292 29.57 -8.20 0.96
C SER A 292 28.25 -8.59 1.63
N ASN A 293 27.66 -9.71 1.18
CA ASN A 293 26.40 -10.20 1.72
C ASN A 293 26.49 -10.48 3.23
N GLU A 294 27.58 -11.08 3.71
CA GLU A 294 27.82 -11.33 5.15
C GLU A 294 27.79 -10.05 6.00
N ASN A 295 28.38 -8.96 5.49
CA ASN A 295 28.37 -7.68 6.20
C ASN A 295 26.96 -7.09 6.23
N ARG A 296 26.20 -7.19 5.13
CA ARG A 296 24.81 -6.73 5.09
C ARG A 296 23.93 -7.52 6.06
N GLU A 297 24.07 -8.84 6.09
CA GLU A 297 23.36 -9.71 7.02
C GLU A 297 23.70 -9.39 8.47
N THR A 298 24.98 -9.11 8.76
CA THR A 298 25.42 -8.68 10.10
C THR A 298 24.75 -7.38 10.54
N ILE A 299 24.70 -6.37 9.65
CA ILE A 299 24.04 -5.09 9.93
C ILE A 299 22.54 -5.29 10.13
N VAL A 300 21.88 -6.06 9.27
CA VAL A 300 20.44 -6.31 9.37
C VAL A 300 20.10 -7.06 10.65
N ASN A 301 20.84 -8.13 10.98
CA ASN A 301 20.66 -8.87 12.23
C ASN A 301 20.86 -7.99 13.46
N LYS A 302 21.84 -7.09 13.42
CA LYS A 302 22.05 -6.12 14.50
C LYS A 302 20.81 -5.24 14.70
N ILE A 303 20.27 -4.64 13.63
CA ILE A 303 19.08 -3.78 13.71
C ILE A 303 17.83 -4.56 14.12
N ILE A 304 17.68 -5.80 13.66
CA ILE A 304 16.58 -6.68 14.11
C ILE A 304 16.66 -6.87 15.63
N ASN A 305 17.84 -7.25 16.14
CA ASN A 305 18.03 -7.60 17.55
C ASN A 305 18.09 -6.41 18.52
N GLU A 306 18.55 -5.24 18.07
CA GLU A 306 18.74 -4.05 18.91
C GLU A 306 17.64 -3.01 18.75
N ASN A 307 16.89 -3.00 17.64
CA ASN A 307 15.88 -1.97 17.40
C ASN A 307 14.49 -2.56 17.20
N ILE A 308 14.33 -3.56 16.35
CA ILE A 308 13.00 -4.08 16.04
C ILE A 308 12.43 -4.84 17.24
N THR A 309 13.20 -5.74 17.83
CA THR A 309 12.76 -6.52 19.01
C THR A 309 12.44 -5.63 20.20
N GLU A 310 13.29 -4.63 20.48
CA GLU A 310 13.09 -3.71 21.61
C GLU A 310 11.88 -2.78 21.38
N GLN A 311 11.81 -2.09 20.23
CA GLN A 311 10.76 -1.10 19.97
C GLN A 311 9.38 -1.72 19.78
N LEU A 312 9.31 -2.96 19.28
CA LEU A 312 8.03 -3.66 19.06
C LEU A 312 7.68 -4.64 20.19
N ASN A 313 8.49 -4.67 21.26
CA ASN A 313 8.34 -5.57 22.40
C ASN A 313 8.18 -7.03 21.95
N LEU A 314 9.19 -7.53 21.22
CA LEU A 314 9.27 -8.89 20.67
C LEU A 314 10.34 -9.70 21.40
N LYS A 315 10.21 -11.02 21.37
CA LYS A 315 11.28 -11.94 21.80
C LYS A 315 12.38 -11.97 20.73
N LYS A 316 13.60 -12.32 21.12
CA LYS A 316 14.75 -12.42 20.19
C LYS A 316 14.50 -13.36 19.00
N ASP A 317 13.76 -14.43 19.23
CA ASP A 317 13.49 -15.46 18.21
C ASP A 317 12.17 -15.22 17.45
N ASP A 318 11.51 -14.08 17.66
CA ASP A 318 10.23 -13.79 16.99
C ASP A 318 10.40 -13.44 15.51
N ILE A 319 11.55 -12.87 15.15
CA ILE A 319 11.92 -12.48 13.80
C ILE A 319 13.40 -12.81 13.56
N ILE A 320 13.67 -13.72 12.64
CA ILE A 320 15.04 -14.20 12.36
C ILE A 320 15.34 -13.92 10.90
N LEU A 321 16.49 -13.32 10.61
CA LEU A 321 16.95 -13.14 9.23
C LEU A 321 17.26 -14.50 8.60
N SER A 322 16.60 -14.80 7.49
CA SER A 322 16.90 -15.96 6.65
C SER A 322 17.93 -15.63 5.58
N GLY A 323 17.86 -14.43 5.00
CA GLY A 323 18.83 -13.96 4.02
C GLY A 323 18.44 -12.65 3.36
N ILE A 324 19.29 -12.19 2.44
CA ILE A 324 19.07 -10.99 1.63
C ILE A 324 19.07 -11.38 0.15
N GLU A 325 17.94 -11.20 -0.52
CA GLU A 325 17.77 -11.50 -1.94
C GLU A 325 17.87 -10.21 -2.78
N ILE A 326 18.52 -10.30 -3.94
CA ILE A 326 18.58 -9.21 -4.95
C ILE A 326 18.98 -7.86 -4.31
N ASP A 327 19.91 -7.90 -3.36
CA ASP A 327 20.48 -6.77 -2.62
C ASP A 327 19.52 -5.91 -1.78
N PHE A 328 18.18 -5.99 -1.92
CA PHE A 328 17.23 -5.15 -1.16
C PHE A 328 16.11 -5.91 -0.46
N ARG A 329 15.86 -7.18 -0.82
CA ARG A 329 14.79 -7.97 -0.20
C ARG A 329 15.35 -8.69 1.04
N ILE A 330 14.89 -8.27 2.20
CA ILE A 330 15.21 -8.89 3.49
C ILE A 330 14.20 -9.99 3.75
N VAL A 331 14.63 -11.25 3.77
CA VAL A 331 13.75 -12.40 4.02
C VAL A 331 13.87 -12.83 5.46
N VAL A 332 12.75 -12.89 6.19
CA VAL A 332 12.71 -13.28 7.60
C VAL A 332 11.83 -14.49 7.85
N GLU A 333 12.24 -15.28 8.83
CA GLU A 333 11.42 -16.29 9.48
C GLU A 333 10.72 -15.68 10.69
N LEU A 334 9.43 -16.00 10.84
CA LEU A 334 8.61 -15.48 11.92
C LEU A 334 8.16 -16.60 12.85
N SER A 335 8.24 -16.36 14.16
CA SER A 335 7.71 -17.28 15.17
C SER A 335 6.19 -17.39 15.11
N LYS A 336 5.65 -18.44 15.73
CA LYS A 336 4.19 -18.61 15.87
C LYS A 336 3.55 -17.49 16.70
N ASP A 337 4.26 -16.98 17.70
CA ASP A 337 3.76 -15.88 18.55
C ASP A 337 3.70 -14.58 17.75
N PHE A 338 4.73 -14.28 16.97
CA PHE A 338 4.75 -13.11 16.08
C PHE A 338 3.62 -13.17 15.04
N ARG A 339 3.44 -14.33 14.37
CA ARG A 339 2.37 -14.54 13.38
C ARG A 339 0.97 -14.36 13.98
N LYS A 340 0.74 -14.72 15.25
CA LYS A 340 -0.52 -14.45 15.94
C LYS A 340 -0.75 -12.95 16.13
N ARG A 341 0.27 -12.21 16.57
CA ARG A 341 0.17 -10.75 16.77
C ARG A 341 -0.06 -9.99 15.47
N LEU A 342 0.49 -10.45 14.34
CA LEU A 342 0.24 -9.87 13.02
C LEU A 342 -1.24 -9.81 12.60
N LYS A 343 -2.12 -10.62 13.22
CA LYS A 343 -3.55 -10.54 12.94
C LYS A 343 -4.15 -9.20 13.39
N ASN A 344 -3.61 -8.63 14.45
CA ASN A 344 -4.16 -7.45 15.12
C ASN A 344 -3.25 -6.21 15.00
N GLU A 345 -1.97 -6.41 14.68
CA GLU A 345 -0.96 -5.34 14.66
C GLU A 345 -0.18 -5.35 13.34
N SER A 346 0.13 -4.17 12.79
CA SER A 346 0.95 -3.99 11.58
C SER A 346 2.46 -4.12 11.85
N LEU A 347 2.88 -5.16 12.58
CA LEU A 347 4.27 -5.32 13.05
C LEU A 347 5.30 -5.41 11.91
N LEU A 348 4.98 -6.10 10.81
CA LEU A 348 5.88 -6.20 9.65
C LEU A 348 6.15 -4.85 9.00
N LEU A 349 5.12 -4.01 8.85
CA LEU A 349 5.27 -2.68 8.29
C LEU A 349 6.16 -1.81 9.20
N LYS A 350 5.94 -1.88 10.53
CA LYS A 350 6.78 -1.16 11.49
C LYS A 350 8.24 -1.62 11.43
N ALA A 351 8.48 -2.93 11.36
CA ALA A 351 9.82 -3.49 11.23
C ALA A 351 10.50 -3.05 9.92
N GLU A 352 9.78 -3.05 8.80
CA GLU A 352 10.29 -2.54 7.52
C GLU A 352 10.65 -1.05 7.60
N THR A 353 9.82 -0.22 8.21
CA THR A 353 10.12 1.21 8.40
C THR A 353 11.40 1.41 9.21
N ILE A 354 11.60 0.65 10.30
CA ILE A 354 12.83 0.73 11.10
C ILE A 354 14.06 0.36 10.26
N LEU A 355 13.98 -0.69 9.44
CA LEU A 355 15.08 -1.08 8.54
C LEU A 355 15.39 0.04 7.53
N LYS A 356 14.35 0.65 6.94
CA LYS A 356 14.50 1.75 5.98
C LYS A 356 15.13 3.01 6.59
N GLU A 357 14.77 3.33 7.83
CA GLU A 357 15.30 4.50 8.55
C GLU A 357 16.74 4.30 9.02
N LYS A 358 17.11 3.08 9.43
CA LYS A 358 18.40 2.78 10.04
C LYS A 358 19.47 2.33 9.05
N ILE A 359 19.08 1.70 7.94
CA ILE A 359 20.02 1.06 7.01
C ILE A 359 19.94 1.71 5.63
N GLU A 360 18.86 1.46 4.89
CA GLU A 360 18.72 1.85 3.50
C GLU A 360 17.25 1.95 3.09
N LYS A 361 16.87 3.05 2.43
CA LYS A 361 15.45 3.38 2.18
C LYS A 361 14.75 2.41 1.23
N ARG A 362 15.52 1.71 0.40
CA ARG A 362 15.03 0.76 -0.61
C ARG A 362 14.77 -0.65 -0.07
N LEU A 363 15.17 -0.96 1.18
CA LEU A 363 14.98 -2.30 1.74
C LEU A 363 13.49 -2.64 1.84
N GLU A 364 13.15 -3.89 1.56
CA GLU A 364 11.79 -4.41 1.67
C GLU A 364 11.80 -5.68 2.52
N LEU A 365 10.82 -5.85 3.41
CA LEU A 365 10.76 -6.99 4.32
C LEU A 365 9.78 -8.06 3.79
N PHE A 366 10.28 -9.29 3.64
CA PHE A 366 9.55 -10.44 3.16
C PHE A 366 9.57 -11.57 4.19
N THR A 367 8.51 -12.37 4.21
CA THR A 367 8.39 -13.52 5.12
C THR A 367 8.53 -14.83 4.35
N MET A 368 9.22 -15.80 4.94
CA MET A 368 9.21 -17.16 4.39
C MET A 368 7.84 -17.82 4.54
N GLU A 369 7.39 -18.50 3.49
CA GLU A 369 6.20 -19.36 3.53
C GLU A 369 6.43 -20.52 4.51
N VAL A 370 5.41 -20.86 5.29
CA VAL A 370 5.48 -21.98 6.27
C VAL A 370 5.79 -23.32 5.59
N LYS A 371 5.39 -23.50 4.32
CA LYS A 371 5.70 -24.71 3.52
C LYS A 371 7.20 -24.85 3.23
N ASP A 372 7.95 -23.75 3.17
CA ASP A 372 9.37 -23.69 2.81
C ASP A 372 10.32 -23.68 4.03
N GLN A 373 9.81 -23.65 5.26
CA GLN A 373 10.63 -23.77 6.47
C GLN A 373 11.27 -25.16 6.65
N ASN A 374 10.89 -26.13 5.83
CA ASN A 374 11.39 -27.49 5.93
C ASN A 374 12.76 -27.60 5.23
N LYS A 375 13.85 -27.62 6.01
CA LYS A 375 15.25 -27.64 5.52
C LYS A 375 15.55 -28.71 4.47
N LEU A 376 14.81 -29.83 4.48
CA LEU A 376 14.92 -30.92 3.49
C LEU A 376 14.45 -30.52 2.09
N ARG A 377 13.51 -29.58 1.96
CA ARG A 377 13.01 -29.09 0.66
C ARG A 377 13.83 -27.95 0.10
N LEU A 378 14.36 -27.05 0.94
CA LEU A 378 15.31 -26.01 0.53
C LEU A 378 16.59 -26.60 -0.08
N LYS A 379 17.03 -27.77 0.40
CA LYS A 379 18.15 -28.52 -0.20
C LYS A 379 17.81 -29.17 -1.55
N ASN A 380 16.53 -29.40 -1.83
CA ASN A 380 16.04 -30.13 -2.99
C ASN A 380 15.33 -29.24 -4.02
N SER A 381 15.28 -27.91 -3.79
CA SER A 381 14.80 -26.99 -4.81
C SER A 381 15.82 -26.91 -5.95
N PRO A 382 15.38 -26.78 -7.21
CA PRO A 382 16.29 -26.61 -8.33
C PRO A 382 17.09 -25.33 -8.08
N GLN A 383 18.37 -25.51 -7.71
CA GLN A 383 19.30 -24.39 -7.68
C GLN A 383 19.52 -24.00 -9.13
N ASN A 384 19.12 -22.78 -9.48
CA ASN A 384 19.54 -22.19 -10.74
C ASN A 384 21.06 -22.12 -10.70
N ILE A 385 21.72 -23.08 -11.35
CA ILE A 385 23.12 -23.03 -11.68
C ILE A 385 23.20 -22.03 -12.84
N ILE A 386 23.56 -20.79 -12.48
CA ILE A 386 24.07 -19.65 -13.27
C ILE A 386 23.55 -19.52 -14.71
#